data_AF-A0A4P2Q5E3-F1
#
_entry.id   AF-A0A4P2Q5E3-F1
#
_cell.length_a   1.000
_cell.length_b   1.000
_cell.length_c   1.000
_cell.angle_alpha   90.00
_cell.angle_beta   90.00
_cell.angle_gamma   90.00
#
_symmetry.space_group_name_H-M   'P 1'
#
loop_
_entity.id
_entity.type
_entity.pdbx_description
1 polymer ?
#
loop_
_entity_poly.entity_id
_entity_poly.type
_entity_poly.pdbx_seq_one_letter_code
_entity_poly.pdbx_strand_id
1 'polypeptide(L)'
;MAAALALLGAWLPARAAHAAGSVTIVDRSPKENDGRWKLKMTINYGGTPHLGHIPMLFSFTPTVHYERALTDQSPDKPILNRIPLHNQQSINESMDVGFSDGSGKIFSRTKFDFVLRRDRGFEAGEYDLVIKRASDGVQMGTKQKITLQGDNEVIDRRAIVFTGTKKKTDDKAEKDGAEEGDAAEEAPESEPAEADAEAPSDEAMSEAGPPDEAPPPVEPKQGGCGCRLSPDEDVTPIALPLVALGAVAALARRRRAPRGEPRAPR
;
A
#
# COMPACT_ATOMS: atom_id res chain seq x y z
N MET A 1 5.16 54.95 24.58
CA MET A 1 4.20 53.86 24.85
C MET A 1 3.15 53.85 23.74
N ALA A 2 2.75 52.64 23.30
CA ALA A 2 1.78 52.33 22.25
C ALA A 2 2.25 52.62 20.81
N ALA A 3 2.04 51.78 19.79
CA ALA A 3 1.09 50.69 19.66
C ALA A 3 1.69 49.54 18.83
N ALA A 4 1.76 48.35 19.43
CA ALA A 4 1.93 47.08 18.75
C ALA A 4 0.53 46.48 18.55
N LEU A 5 -0.03 46.54 17.34
CA LEU A 5 -1.30 45.85 17.02
C LEU A 5 -1.57 45.89 15.51
N ALA A 6 -1.08 44.90 14.74
CA ALA A 6 -1.61 44.56 13.41
C ALA A 6 -1.06 43.24 12.82
N LEU A 7 -0.91 42.16 13.60
CA LEU A 7 -0.53 40.83 13.07
C LEU A 7 -1.43 39.71 13.63
N LEU A 8 -2.75 39.95 13.64
CA LEU A 8 -3.77 38.94 13.96
C LEU A 8 -4.78 38.89 12.82
N GLY A 9 -4.55 38.03 11.83
CA GLY A 9 -5.50 37.98 10.71
C GLY A 9 -5.19 37.02 9.56
N ALA A 10 -4.65 35.82 9.82
CA ALA A 10 -4.66 34.75 8.82
C ALA A 10 -4.46 33.36 9.46
N TRP A 11 -5.31 33.00 10.41
CA TRP A 11 -5.46 31.62 10.87
C TRP A 11 -6.87 31.16 10.48
N LEU A 12 -7.11 30.98 9.18
CA LEU A 12 -8.25 30.18 8.74
C LEU A 12 -7.86 28.71 8.95
N PRO A 13 -8.53 27.95 9.83
CA PRO A 13 -8.34 26.51 9.84
C PRO A 13 -8.72 25.99 8.46
N ALA A 14 -7.83 25.21 7.84
CA ALA A 14 -8.11 24.46 6.64
C ALA A 14 -9.45 23.75 6.84
N ARG A 15 -10.44 24.11 6.01
CA ARG A 15 -11.75 23.45 6.03
C ARG A 15 -11.51 21.96 5.90
N ALA A 16 -11.91 21.21 6.94
CA ALA A 16 -11.87 19.76 6.93
C ALA A 16 -12.49 19.27 5.63
N ALA A 17 -11.78 18.39 4.91
CA ALA A 17 -12.34 17.70 3.77
C ALA A 17 -13.67 17.07 4.21
N HIS A 18 -14.78 17.61 3.70
CA HIS A 18 -16.10 17.07 3.96
C HIS A 18 -16.16 15.71 3.28
N ALA A 19 -15.91 14.65 4.05
CA ALA A 19 -16.13 13.30 3.58
C ALA A 19 -17.62 13.15 3.23
N ALA A 20 -17.91 12.56 2.07
CA ALA A 20 -19.28 12.26 1.70
C ALA A 20 -19.76 11.09 2.55
N GLY A 21 -20.95 11.23 3.14
CA GLY A 21 -21.56 10.15 3.93
C GLY A 21 -20.76 9.70 5.15
N SER A 22 -21.05 8.50 5.64
CA SER A 22 -20.36 7.89 6.77
C SER A 22 -20.24 6.38 6.61
N VAL A 23 -19.18 5.81 7.18
CA VAL A 23 -18.96 4.36 7.21
C VAL A 23 -18.83 3.91 8.65
N THR A 24 -19.45 2.80 9.01
CA THR A 24 -19.36 2.22 10.35
C THR A 24 -19.07 0.74 10.23
N ILE A 25 -17.88 0.34 10.66
CA ILE A 25 -17.47 -1.06 10.76
C ILE A 25 -18.05 -1.64 12.05
N VAL A 26 -18.70 -2.81 11.95
CA VAL A 26 -19.34 -3.49 13.08
C VAL A 26 -18.29 -4.08 14.02
N ASP A 27 -17.31 -4.79 13.46
CA ASP A 27 -16.20 -5.37 14.20
C ASP A 27 -14.88 -4.88 13.60
N ARG A 28 -14.13 -4.10 14.37
CA ARG A 28 -12.82 -3.56 13.95
C ARG A 28 -11.69 -4.56 14.14
N SER A 29 -11.95 -5.68 14.80
CA SER A 29 -10.97 -6.72 15.09
C SER A 29 -11.46 -8.11 14.68
N PRO A 30 -11.77 -8.34 13.38
CA PRO A 30 -12.29 -9.62 12.94
C PRO A 30 -11.27 -10.72 13.18
N LYS A 31 -11.76 -11.88 13.63
CA LYS A 31 -10.98 -13.12 13.75
C LYS A 31 -10.87 -13.82 12.41
N GLU A 32 -9.68 -14.34 12.14
CA GLU A 32 -9.43 -15.18 10.98
C GLU A 32 -10.22 -16.48 11.05
N ASN A 33 -10.78 -16.88 9.91
CA ASN A 33 -11.41 -18.18 9.70
C ASN A 33 -11.00 -18.70 8.32
N ASP A 34 -10.23 -19.79 8.29
CA ASP A 34 -9.72 -20.44 7.07
C ASP A 34 -9.05 -19.45 6.09
N GLY A 35 -8.10 -18.64 6.56
CA GLY A 35 -7.38 -17.68 5.71
C GLY A 35 -8.18 -16.44 5.32
N ARG A 36 -9.35 -16.21 5.94
CA ARG A 36 -10.30 -15.15 5.58
C ARG A 36 -10.75 -14.36 6.79
N TRP A 37 -10.92 -13.05 6.61
CA TRP A 37 -11.55 -12.16 7.59
C TRP A 37 -12.83 -11.58 7.02
N LYS A 38 -13.93 -11.69 7.78
CA LYS A 38 -15.23 -11.12 7.40
C LYS A 38 -15.38 -9.74 8.03
N LEU A 39 -15.29 -8.70 7.21
CA LEU A 39 -15.48 -7.33 7.63
C LEU A 39 -16.91 -6.91 7.31
N LYS A 40 -17.72 -6.72 8.36
CA LYS A 40 -19.10 -6.24 8.22
C LYS A 40 -19.14 -4.75 8.44
N MET A 41 -19.72 -4.02 7.49
CA MET A 41 -19.83 -2.58 7.59
C MET A 41 -21.19 -2.08 7.16
N THR A 42 -21.53 -0.91 7.69
CA THR A 42 -22.65 -0.11 7.23
C THR A 42 -22.08 1.10 6.51
N ILE A 43 -22.56 1.34 5.29
CA ILE A 43 -22.20 2.53 4.51
C ILE A 43 -23.45 3.39 4.38
N ASN A 44 -23.34 4.65 4.77
CA ASN A 44 -24.32 5.70 4.51
C ASN A 44 -23.73 6.64 3.45
N TYR A 45 -24.44 6.80 2.33
CA TYR A 45 -24.01 7.64 1.23
C TYR A 45 -24.05 9.14 1.55
N GLY A 46 -24.80 9.56 2.58
CA GLY A 46 -24.97 10.97 2.98
C GLY A 46 -26.07 11.71 2.23
N GLY A 47 -26.81 11.02 1.36
CA GLY A 47 -27.93 11.51 0.56
C GLY A 47 -28.53 10.35 -0.24
N THR A 48 -29.41 10.64 -1.20
CA THR A 48 -29.91 9.61 -2.13
C THR A 48 -28.85 9.34 -3.21
N PRO A 49 -28.37 8.08 -3.34
CA PRO A 49 -27.53 7.68 -4.46
C PRO A 49 -28.16 7.95 -5.82
N HIS A 50 -27.33 8.25 -6.81
CA HIS A 50 -27.75 8.42 -8.20
C HIS A 50 -27.92 7.08 -8.95
N LEU A 51 -27.25 6.03 -8.46
CA LEU A 51 -27.34 4.66 -8.97
C LEU A 51 -27.65 3.72 -7.80
N GLY A 52 -28.35 2.62 -8.09
CA GLY A 52 -28.58 1.54 -7.12
C GLY A 52 -27.31 0.77 -6.75
N HIS A 53 -26.28 0.87 -7.59
CA HIS A 53 -25.00 0.17 -7.47
C HIS A 53 -23.89 1.19 -7.69
N ILE A 54 -23.01 1.35 -6.71
CA ILE A 54 -21.95 2.36 -6.74
C ILE A 54 -20.59 1.65 -6.60
N PRO A 55 -19.70 1.76 -7.61
CA PRO A 55 -18.35 1.26 -7.49
C PRO A 55 -17.55 2.10 -6.48
N MET A 56 -17.00 1.42 -5.47
CA MET A 56 -16.18 2.00 -4.42
C MET A 56 -14.82 1.30 -4.38
N LEU A 57 -13.77 2.09 -4.16
CA LEU A 57 -12.41 1.66 -3.96
C LEU A 57 -12.10 1.63 -2.46
N PHE A 58 -11.77 0.45 -1.96
CA PHE A 58 -11.35 0.20 -0.59
C PHE A 58 -9.82 0.13 -0.56
N SER A 59 -9.18 1.14 0.02
CA SER A 59 -7.73 1.22 0.16
C SER A 59 -7.32 0.83 1.57
N PHE A 60 -6.56 -0.25 1.69
CA PHE A 60 -6.05 -0.79 2.94
C PHE A 60 -4.53 -0.53 3.02
N THR A 61 -4.10 0.38 3.88
CA THR A 61 -2.67 0.62 4.10
C THR A 61 -2.21 -0.13 5.35
N PRO A 62 -1.26 -1.08 5.27
CA PRO A 62 -0.74 -1.76 6.45
C PRO A 62 0.08 -0.78 7.29
N THR A 63 -0.15 -0.79 8.60
CA THR A 63 0.47 0.11 9.58
C THR A 63 1.27 -0.63 10.63
N VAL A 64 0.86 -1.85 11.01
CA VAL A 64 1.59 -2.70 11.94
C VAL A 64 1.47 -4.13 11.44
N HIS A 65 2.58 -4.82 11.27
CA HIS A 65 2.61 -6.24 10.97
C HIS A 65 2.80 -7.03 12.26
N TYR A 66 2.04 -8.11 12.43
CA TYR A 66 2.19 -9.01 13.58
C TYR A 66 3.07 -10.19 13.19
N GLU A 67 4.34 -10.11 13.56
CA GLU A 67 5.29 -11.18 13.32
C GLU A 67 5.18 -12.25 14.43
N ARG A 68 5.33 -13.52 14.04
CA ARG A 68 5.54 -14.62 14.98
C ARG A 68 6.98 -15.11 14.84
N ALA A 69 7.84 -14.78 15.78
CA ALA A 69 9.27 -15.09 15.70
C ALA A 69 9.68 -16.18 16.69
N LEU A 70 10.41 -17.20 16.22
CA LEU A 70 11.18 -18.10 17.08
C LEU A 70 12.50 -17.41 17.44
N THR A 71 12.83 -17.35 18.72
CA THR A 71 14.05 -16.68 19.19
C THR A 71 14.86 -17.64 20.04
N ASP A 72 16.14 -17.35 20.25
CA ASP A 72 17.02 -18.16 21.10
C ASP A 72 16.52 -18.26 22.56
N GLN A 73 15.80 -17.23 23.03
CA GLN A 73 15.19 -17.20 24.36
C GLN A 73 13.93 -18.06 24.47
N SER A 74 13.28 -18.38 23.35
CA SER A 74 12.06 -19.19 23.30
C SER A 74 12.07 -20.06 22.04
N PRO A 75 12.87 -21.15 22.04
CA PRO A 75 13.02 -22.01 20.88
C PRO A 75 11.75 -22.83 20.57
N ASP A 76 10.89 -23.07 21.56
CA ASP A 76 9.71 -23.93 21.39
C ASP A 76 8.42 -23.16 21.13
N LYS A 77 8.38 -21.85 21.45
CA LYS A 77 7.17 -21.02 21.37
C LYS A 77 7.43 -19.73 20.62
N PRO A 78 6.75 -19.50 19.47
CA PRO A 78 6.85 -18.23 18.75
C PRO A 78 6.36 -17.08 19.62
N ILE A 79 7.15 -16.02 19.68
CA ILE A 79 6.81 -14.75 20.35
C ILE A 79 6.11 -13.85 19.32
N LEU A 80 5.01 -13.20 19.74
CA LEU A 80 4.31 -12.24 18.91
C LEU A 80 4.97 -10.86 19.01
N ASN A 81 5.53 -10.40 17.89
CA ASN A 81 6.16 -9.09 17.77
C ASN A 81 5.27 -8.16 16.94
N ARG A 82 5.09 -6.92 17.41
CA ARG A 82 4.34 -5.89 16.68
C ARG A 82 5.35 -4.95 16.02
N ILE A 83 5.47 -5.06 14.70
CA ILE A 83 6.42 -4.25 13.93
C ILE A 83 5.64 -3.11 13.27
N PRO A 84 5.84 -1.85 13.68
CA PRO A 84 5.25 -0.71 12.98
C PRO A 84 5.86 -0.58 11.58
N LEU A 85 5.01 -0.37 10.59
CA LEU A 85 5.38 -0.20 9.20
C LEU A 85 5.18 1.25 8.80
N HIS A 86 6.12 1.77 8.02
CA HIS A 86 6.07 3.11 7.46
C HIS A 86 6.12 3.05 5.93
N ASN A 87 5.50 4.02 5.27
CA ASN A 87 5.51 4.20 3.81
C ASN A 87 5.07 2.95 3.02
N GLN A 88 4.11 2.19 3.56
CA GLN A 88 3.60 1.00 2.89
C GLN A 88 2.65 1.36 1.76
N GLN A 89 2.66 0.53 0.71
CA GLN A 89 1.70 0.63 -0.37
C GLN A 89 0.31 0.18 0.12
N SER A 90 -0.74 0.90 -0.28
CA SER A 90 -2.11 0.49 -0.02
C SER A 90 -2.51 -0.66 -0.93
N ILE A 91 -3.09 -1.71 -0.36
CA ILE A 91 -3.79 -2.76 -1.10
C ILE A 91 -5.16 -2.20 -1.46
N ASN A 92 -5.44 -2.07 -2.76
CA ASN A 92 -6.64 -1.45 -3.27
C ASN A 92 -7.60 -2.50 -3.83
N GLU A 93 -8.82 -2.49 -3.32
CA GLU A 93 -9.88 -3.43 -3.69
C GLU A 93 -11.09 -2.66 -4.21
N SER A 94 -11.42 -2.85 -5.48
CA SER A 94 -12.59 -2.20 -6.11
C SER A 94 -13.79 -3.12 -5.99
N MET A 95 -14.86 -2.65 -5.34
CA MET A 95 -16.10 -3.40 -5.17
C MET A 95 -17.31 -2.54 -5.51
N ASP A 96 -18.31 -3.18 -6.09
CA ASP A 96 -19.61 -2.55 -6.30
C ASP A 96 -20.49 -2.68 -5.05
N VAL A 97 -20.92 -1.54 -4.52
CA VAL A 97 -21.74 -1.47 -3.30
C VAL A 97 -23.18 -1.19 -3.68
N GLY A 98 -24.06 -2.16 -3.39
CA GLY A 98 -25.49 -2.07 -3.64
C GLY A 98 -26.21 -1.23 -2.59
N PHE A 99 -26.86 -0.15 -3.04
CA PHE A 99 -27.79 0.70 -2.29
C PHE A 99 -29.26 0.45 -2.65
N SER A 100 -29.54 -0.35 -3.69
CA SER A 100 -30.90 -0.76 -4.04
C SER A 100 -31.26 -2.15 -3.52
N ASP A 101 -32.55 -2.36 -3.24
CA ASP A 101 -33.09 -3.72 -3.05
C ASP A 101 -33.45 -4.38 -4.40
N GLY A 102 -33.87 -5.65 -4.35
CA GLY A 102 -34.35 -6.37 -5.54
C GLY A 102 -35.62 -5.79 -6.18
N SER A 103 -36.29 -4.82 -5.54
CA SER A 103 -37.42 -4.08 -6.09
C SER A 103 -37.01 -2.78 -6.81
N GLY A 104 -35.71 -2.45 -6.80
CA GLY A 104 -35.16 -1.24 -7.41
C GLY A 104 -35.29 0.02 -6.54
N LYS A 105 -35.77 -0.11 -5.29
CA LYS A 105 -35.83 1.03 -4.36
C LYS A 105 -34.42 1.33 -3.86
N ILE A 106 -34.00 2.59 -4.02
CA ILE A 106 -32.68 3.07 -3.62
C ILE A 106 -32.75 3.59 -2.17
N PHE A 107 -31.83 3.12 -1.33
CA PHE A 107 -31.66 3.53 0.05
C PHE A 107 -30.39 4.38 0.20
N SER A 108 -30.40 5.31 1.14
CA SER A 108 -29.20 6.09 1.48
C SER A 108 -28.16 5.28 2.27
N ARG A 109 -28.59 4.20 2.91
CA ARG A 109 -27.78 3.36 3.78
C ARG A 109 -27.88 1.91 3.36
N THR A 110 -26.73 1.23 3.33
CA THR A 110 -26.64 -0.21 3.02
C THR A 110 -25.76 -0.93 4.03
N LYS A 111 -25.99 -2.23 4.17
CA LYS A 111 -25.12 -3.16 4.90
C LYS A 111 -24.29 -3.89 3.85
N PHE A 112 -22.99 -3.90 4.06
CA PHE A 112 -22.04 -4.46 3.12
C PHE A 112 -21.06 -5.35 3.87
N ASP A 113 -20.85 -6.55 3.35
CA ASP A 113 -19.94 -7.52 3.91
C ASP A 113 -18.77 -7.69 2.93
N PHE A 114 -17.56 -7.48 3.42
CA PHE A 114 -16.32 -7.60 2.67
C PHE A 114 -15.51 -8.78 3.22
N VAL A 115 -14.96 -9.61 2.34
CA VAL A 115 -14.10 -10.74 2.74
C VAL A 115 -12.67 -10.44 2.34
N LEU A 116 -11.82 -10.19 3.34
CA LEU A 116 -10.37 -10.09 3.16
C LEU A 116 -9.78 -11.50 3.14
N ARG A 117 -8.81 -11.76 2.28
CA ARG A 117 -8.22 -13.09 2.11
C ARG A 117 -6.69 -13.02 2.09
N ARG A 118 -6.02 -14.01 2.65
CA ARG A 118 -4.54 -14.08 2.65
C ARG A 118 -3.92 -14.11 1.26
N ASP A 119 -4.54 -14.82 0.33
CA ASP A 119 -4.07 -14.94 -1.06
C ASP A 119 -4.10 -13.61 -1.83
N ARG A 120 -4.76 -12.57 -1.31
CA ARG A 120 -4.73 -11.21 -1.86
C ARG A 120 -3.68 -10.30 -1.21
N GLY A 121 -2.76 -10.87 -0.42
CA GLY A 121 -1.69 -10.14 0.26
C GLY A 121 -2.10 -9.53 1.60
N PHE A 122 -3.20 -9.97 2.20
CA PHE A 122 -3.57 -9.57 3.56
C PHE A 122 -2.95 -10.50 4.59
N GLU A 123 -2.47 -9.93 5.68
CA GLU A 123 -1.83 -10.64 6.80
C GLU A 123 -2.44 -10.17 8.12
N ALA A 124 -2.18 -10.90 9.21
CA ALA A 124 -2.56 -10.43 10.53
C ALA A 124 -1.75 -9.18 10.91
N GLY A 125 -2.45 -8.15 11.37
CA GLY A 125 -1.84 -6.83 11.59
C GLY A 125 -2.86 -5.70 11.71
N GLU A 126 -2.37 -4.47 11.77
CA GLU A 126 -3.19 -3.25 11.78
C GLU A 126 -3.17 -2.58 10.41
N TYR A 127 -4.35 -2.23 9.92
CA TYR A 127 -4.55 -1.57 8.64
C TYR A 127 -5.34 -0.27 8.83
N ASP A 128 -5.03 0.68 7.99
CA ASP A 128 -5.79 1.89 7.81
C ASP A 128 -6.68 1.75 6.57
N LEU A 129 -7.99 1.79 6.76
CA LEU A 129 -9.00 1.74 5.71
C LEU A 129 -9.44 3.14 5.29
N VAL A 130 -9.31 3.42 4.00
CA VAL A 130 -9.87 4.59 3.33
C VAL A 130 -10.77 4.11 2.21
N ILE A 131 -12.01 4.58 2.18
CA ILE A 131 -12.97 4.22 1.13
C ILE A 131 -13.17 5.45 0.25
N LYS A 132 -13.03 5.27 -1.06
CA LYS A 132 -13.27 6.33 -2.06
C LYS A 132 -14.28 5.84 -3.08
N ARG A 133 -15.10 6.73 -3.60
CA ARG A 133 -15.97 6.39 -4.73
C ARG A 133 -15.14 6.37 -6.02
N ALA A 134 -15.34 5.35 -6.85
CA ALA A 134 -14.54 5.19 -8.07
C ALA A 134 -14.87 6.26 -9.13
N SER A 135 -16.08 6.83 -9.12
CA SER A 135 -16.52 7.80 -10.13
C SER A 135 -15.90 9.19 -9.99
N ASP A 136 -15.75 9.69 -8.75
CA ASP A 136 -15.30 11.06 -8.47
C ASP A 136 -14.08 11.12 -7.53
N GLY A 137 -13.62 9.97 -7.02
CA GLY A 137 -12.49 9.89 -6.10
C GLY A 137 -12.77 10.44 -4.70
N VAL A 138 -14.03 10.83 -4.40
CA VAL A 138 -14.39 11.43 -3.11
C VAL A 138 -14.31 10.39 -2.01
N GLN A 139 -13.67 10.77 -0.91
CA GLN A 139 -13.56 9.91 0.27
C GLN A 139 -14.91 9.79 0.98
N MET A 140 -15.29 8.54 1.27
CA MET A 140 -16.49 8.18 2.01
C MET A 140 -16.15 8.04 3.50
N GLY A 141 -16.75 8.89 4.34
CA GLY A 141 -16.48 8.93 5.77
C GLY A 141 -15.00 9.18 6.14
N THR A 142 -14.67 8.86 7.39
CA THR A 142 -13.31 9.05 7.93
C THR A 142 -12.45 7.81 7.71
N LYS A 143 -11.13 8.02 7.72
CA LYS A 143 -10.13 6.94 7.76
C LYS A 143 -10.34 6.11 9.03
N GLN A 144 -10.38 4.78 8.90
CA GLN A 144 -10.67 3.87 10.01
C GLN A 144 -9.51 2.90 10.22
N LYS A 145 -9.10 2.71 11.48
CA LYS A 145 -8.14 1.65 11.83
C LYS A 145 -8.89 0.34 12.07
N ILE A 146 -8.37 -0.73 11.48
CA ILE A 146 -8.83 -2.13 11.61
C ILE A 146 -7.66 -3.02 12.00
N THR A 147 -7.93 -4.04 12.79
CA THR A 147 -6.93 -5.01 13.27
C THR A 147 -7.33 -6.41 12.84
N LEU A 148 -6.62 -6.99 11.89
CA LEU A 148 -6.87 -8.36 11.47
C LEU A 148 -6.21 -9.32 12.46
N GLN A 149 -7.02 -10.09 13.19
CA GLN A 149 -6.53 -11.09 14.14
C GLN A 149 -6.29 -12.41 13.42
N GLY A 150 -5.10 -12.98 13.57
CA GLY A 150 -4.72 -14.24 12.94
C GLY A 150 -3.29 -14.61 13.30
N ASP A 151 -2.88 -15.81 12.90
CA ASP A 151 -1.53 -16.31 13.13
C ASP A 151 -0.72 -16.26 11.84
N ASN A 152 0.16 -15.27 11.71
CA ASN A 152 1.09 -15.20 10.59
C ASN A 152 2.11 -16.36 10.62
N GLU A 153 2.84 -16.52 9.52
CA GLU A 153 3.89 -17.52 9.40
C GLU A 153 4.97 -17.32 10.47
N VAL A 154 5.53 -18.44 10.94
CA VAL A 154 6.57 -18.40 11.97
C VAL A 154 7.91 -18.15 11.29
N ILE A 155 8.56 -17.06 11.66
CA ILE A 155 9.89 -16.67 11.17
C ILE A 155 10.92 -17.10 12.20
N ASP A 156 11.96 -17.82 11.76
CA ASP A 156 13.08 -18.15 12.62
C ASP A 156 14.07 -16.98 12.68
N ARG A 157 14.21 -16.36 13.85
CA ARG A 157 15.18 -15.29 14.13
C ARG A 157 16.30 -15.75 15.06
N ARG A 158 16.51 -17.06 15.21
CA ARG A 158 17.63 -17.60 16.01
C ARG A 158 18.97 -17.15 15.41
N ALA A 159 19.92 -16.85 16.29
CA ALA A 159 21.25 -16.44 15.87
C ALA A 159 21.97 -17.62 15.22
N ILE A 160 22.45 -17.44 13.98
CA ILE A 160 23.37 -18.39 13.36
C ILE A 160 24.76 -18.07 13.92
N VAL A 161 25.19 -18.83 14.93
CA VAL A 161 26.56 -18.71 15.44
C VAL A 161 27.47 -19.47 14.48
N PHE A 162 28.14 -18.74 13.60
CA PHE A 162 29.23 -19.27 12.81
C PHE A 162 30.44 -19.50 13.73
N THR A 163 30.48 -20.62 14.43
CA THR A 163 31.72 -21.09 15.04
C THR A 163 32.63 -21.55 13.90
N GLY A 164 33.46 -20.64 13.40
CA GLY A 164 34.52 -21.00 12.46
C GLY A 164 35.36 -22.10 13.09
N THR A 165 35.29 -23.31 12.53
CA THR A 165 36.25 -24.37 12.82
C THR A 165 37.61 -23.82 12.45
N LYS A 166 38.33 -23.31 13.45
CA LYS A 166 39.72 -22.91 13.34
C LYS A 166 40.49 -24.19 13.00
N LYS A 167 40.69 -24.42 11.70
CA LYS A 167 41.55 -25.49 11.18
C LYS A 167 42.91 -25.25 11.82
N LYS A 168 43.21 -26.02 12.86
CA LYS A 168 44.55 -26.09 13.44
C LYS A 168 45.45 -26.64 12.34
N THR A 169 46.51 -25.89 12.11
CA THR A 169 47.67 -26.24 11.30
C THR A 169 48.20 -27.59 11.74
N ASP A 170 48.30 -28.55 10.83
CA ASP A 170 49.27 -29.63 10.91
C ASP A 170 49.95 -29.71 9.55
N ASP A 171 51.20 -29.25 9.54
CA ASP A 171 52.10 -29.31 8.40
C ASP A 171 53.45 -29.80 8.95
N LYS A 172 53.69 -31.12 8.83
CA LYS A 172 55.04 -31.69 8.67
C LYS A 172 55.01 -33.15 8.19
N ALA A 173 55.21 -33.29 6.88
CA ALA A 173 56.15 -34.17 6.16
C ALA A 173 56.30 -35.68 6.49
N GLU A 174 56.11 -36.49 5.43
CA GLU A 174 56.86 -37.71 4.98
C GLU A 174 57.16 -38.83 6.00
N LYS A 175 57.06 -40.13 5.71
CA LYS A 175 57.20 -40.90 4.46
C LYS A 175 56.84 -42.38 4.70
N ASP A 176 56.45 -43.05 3.62
CA ASP A 176 56.64 -44.47 3.29
C ASP A 176 56.00 -45.58 4.16
N GLY A 177 55.23 -46.44 3.47
CA GLY A 177 54.77 -47.72 3.99
C GLY A 177 53.68 -48.33 3.10
N ALA A 178 54.06 -48.72 1.89
CA ALA A 178 53.25 -49.55 1.02
C ALA A 178 52.98 -50.92 1.66
N GLU A 179 51.74 -51.41 1.59
CA GLU A 179 51.48 -52.81 1.30
C GLU A 179 50.13 -52.97 0.60
N GLU A 180 50.10 -54.00 -0.22
CA GLU A 180 49.36 -54.20 -1.46
C GLU A 180 48.35 -55.34 -1.26
N GLY A 181 47.32 -55.40 -2.12
CA GLY A 181 46.43 -56.56 -2.28
C GLY A 181 45.01 -56.34 -1.73
N ASP A 182 43.93 -56.73 -2.41
CA ASP A 182 43.80 -57.47 -3.66
C ASP A 182 42.36 -57.26 -4.18
N ALA A 183 42.17 -57.53 -5.46
CA ALA A 183 40.98 -57.22 -6.25
C ALA A 183 39.76 -58.11 -5.95
N ALA A 184 38.61 -57.62 -6.43
CA ALA A 184 37.41 -58.40 -6.76
C ALA A 184 37.78 -59.65 -7.60
N GLU A 185 37.06 -60.77 -7.56
CA GLU A 185 35.76 -61.04 -8.22
C GLU A 185 35.49 -62.56 -7.97
N GLU A 186 34.28 -63.07 -7.74
CA GLU A 186 33.37 -63.56 -8.79
C GLU A 186 31.99 -63.95 -8.20
N ALA A 187 30.96 -63.72 -9.02
CA ALA A 187 29.53 -63.93 -8.82
C ALA A 187 29.10 -65.36 -9.28
N PRO A 188 27.95 -65.65 -9.93
CA PRO A 188 26.56 -65.15 -9.89
C PRO A 188 25.48 -66.30 -9.91
N GLU A 189 24.19 -65.98 -9.78
CA GLU A 189 23.01 -66.60 -10.44
C GLU A 189 21.75 -65.88 -9.90
N SER A 190 20.72 -65.47 -10.64
CA SER A 190 20.24 -65.81 -11.98
C SER A 190 19.21 -64.75 -12.47
N GLU A 191 19.34 -64.36 -13.74
CA GLU A 191 18.36 -63.65 -14.62
C GLU A 191 17.09 -64.52 -14.92
N PRO A 192 16.02 -64.08 -15.65
CA PRO A 192 15.98 -63.17 -16.83
C PRO A 192 14.90 -62.04 -16.76
N ALA A 193 15.12 -60.85 -17.36
CA ALA A 193 15.08 -60.44 -18.77
C ALA A 193 13.67 -60.38 -19.39
N GLU A 194 13.22 -59.17 -19.76
CA GLU A 194 12.98 -58.81 -21.17
C GLU A 194 13.12 -57.28 -21.32
N ALA A 195 14.11 -56.89 -22.13
CA ALA A 195 14.16 -55.63 -22.83
C ALA A 195 13.69 -55.90 -24.26
N ASP A 196 13.04 -54.93 -24.90
CA ASP A 196 13.33 -54.70 -26.32
C ASP A 196 13.22 -53.21 -26.63
N ALA A 197 14.22 -52.75 -27.37
CA ALA A 197 14.49 -51.39 -27.76
C ALA A 197 14.84 -51.45 -29.24
N GLU A 198 14.18 -50.65 -30.08
CA GLU A 198 14.75 -50.24 -31.36
C GLU A 198 14.29 -48.83 -31.75
N ALA A 199 15.29 -47.95 -31.95
CA ALA A 199 15.24 -46.74 -32.78
C ALA A 199 15.55 -47.14 -34.25
N PRO A 200 15.99 -46.28 -35.20
CA PRO A 200 15.91 -44.82 -35.42
C PRO A 200 15.53 -44.43 -36.90
N SER A 201 15.38 -43.14 -37.19
CA SER A 201 15.67 -42.50 -38.51
C SER A 201 15.54 -40.97 -38.35
N ASP A 202 16.61 -40.17 -38.26
CA ASP A 202 17.57 -39.71 -39.29
C ASP A 202 16.92 -38.88 -40.42
N GLU A 203 17.14 -37.55 -40.38
CA GLU A 203 17.47 -36.61 -41.48
C GLU A 203 17.74 -35.24 -40.79
N ALA A 204 18.99 -34.90 -40.46
CA ALA A 204 20.01 -34.29 -41.32
C ALA A 204 19.67 -32.86 -41.77
N MET A 205 20.36 -31.87 -41.20
CA MET A 205 21.16 -30.89 -41.95
C MET A 205 22.09 -30.12 -40.98
N SER A 206 23.36 -30.47 -41.14
CA SER A 206 24.65 -29.86 -40.81
C SER A 206 24.65 -28.32 -40.74
N GLU A 207 25.54 -27.64 -40.00
CA GLU A 207 26.99 -27.65 -40.20
C GLU A 207 27.77 -27.01 -39.02
N ALA A 208 28.99 -27.53 -38.79
CA ALA A 208 30.03 -27.15 -37.82
C ALA A 208 30.36 -25.63 -37.78
N GLY A 209 30.62 -24.94 -36.65
CA GLY A 209 31.70 -25.04 -35.65
C GLY A 209 32.82 -23.98 -35.94
N PRO A 210 33.65 -23.48 -34.99
CA PRO A 210 33.45 -23.07 -33.58
C PRO A 210 34.08 -21.65 -33.31
N PRO A 211 34.64 -21.27 -32.12
CA PRO A 211 34.22 -20.09 -31.34
C PRO A 211 35.27 -18.95 -31.23
N ASP A 212 34.87 -17.69 -31.25
CA ASP A 212 35.57 -16.62 -30.51
C ASP A 212 34.74 -15.33 -30.49
N GLU A 213 35.17 -14.41 -29.62
CA GLU A 213 34.87 -12.98 -29.61
C GLU A 213 33.86 -12.47 -28.56
N ALA A 214 34.45 -11.84 -27.55
CA ALA A 214 33.86 -11.17 -26.41
C ALA A 214 32.82 -10.09 -26.78
N PRO A 215 31.85 -9.78 -25.89
CA PRO A 215 30.87 -8.72 -26.15
C PRO A 215 31.54 -7.34 -26.16
N PRO A 216 31.23 -6.47 -27.14
CA PRO A 216 31.89 -5.17 -27.26
C PRO A 216 31.49 -4.21 -26.13
N PRO A 217 32.37 -3.24 -25.77
CA PRO A 217 32.15 -2.29 -24.69
C PRO A 217 30.96 -1.36 -24.99
N VAL A 218 30.02 -1.25 -24.05
CA VAL A 218 28.91 -0.30 -24.15
C VAL A 218 29.41 1.09 -23.75
N GLU A 219 29.50 1.99 -24.73
CA GLU A 219 29.79 3.41 -24.51
C GLU A 219 28.66 4.08 -23.69
N PRO A 220 28.98 4.92 -22.69
CA PRO A 220 27.98 5.60 -21.87
C PRO A 220 27.31 6.72 -22.67
N LYS A 221 25.99 6.62 -22.89
CA LYS A 221 25.21 7.70 -23.52
C LYS A 221 25.12 8.90 -22.57
N GLN A 222 25.92 9.90 -22.91
CA GLN A 222 25.99 11.23 -22.33
C GLN A 222 24.79 12.09 -22.78
N GLY A 223 24.41 13.05 -21.94
CA GLY A 223 23.82 14.32 -22.40
C GLY A 223 22.30 14.34 -22.56
N GLY A 224 21.59 14.56 -21.45
CA GLY A 224 20.19 14.99 -21.45
C GLY A 224 20.03 16.38 -22.07
N CYS A 225 19.02 16.48 -22.93
CA CYS A 225 18.66 17.61 -23.78
C CYS A 225 18.50 18.93 -23.01
N GLY A 226 19.21 19.97 -23.47
CA GLY A 226 19.15 21.31 -22.92
C GLY A 226 17.86 22.05 -23.25
N CYS A 227 17.40 22.84 -22.28
CA CYS A 227 16.60 24.03 -22.53
C CYS A 227 17.30 25.18 -21.79
N ARG A 228 18.06 25.98 -22.55
CA ARG A 228 18.52 27.31 -22.11
C ARG A 228 17.65 28.39 -22.77
N LEU A 229 17.14 29.27 -21.90
CA LEU A 229 16.95 30.72 -22.02
C LEU A 229 16.23 31.30 -23.26
N SER A 230 15.21 32.11 -23.00
CA SER A 230 15.15 33.44 -23.62
C SER A 230 15.01 34.53 -22.54
N PRO A 231 15.76 35.65 -22.67
CA PRO A 231 15.83 36.76 -21.73
C PRO A 231 14.79 37.87 -22.01
N ASP A 232 14.65 38.75 -21.01
CA ASP A 232 14.15 40.13 -20.93
C ASP A 232 13.25 40.72 -22.01
N GLU A 233 12.20 41.44 -21.59
CA GLU A 233 12.11 42.90 -21.86
C GLU A 233 11.08 43.65 -20.98
N ASP A 234 11.59 44.76 -20.42
CA ASP A 234 10.96 46.05 -20.12
C ASP A 234 10.13 46.31 -18.85
N VAL A 235 10.87 46.84 -17.86
CA VAL A 235 10.43 47.73 -16.79
C VAL A 235 10.41 49.18 -17.31
N THR A 236 9.28 49.89 -17.25
CA THR A 236 9.23 51.34 -16.97
C THR A 236 7.81 51.82 -16.52
N PRO A 237 7.70 52.89 -15.71
CA PRO A 237 6.62 53.10 -14.73
C PRO A 237 5.67 54.26 -15.08
N ILE A 238 4.35 54.14 -14.83
CA ILE A 238 3.42 55.31 -14.84
C ILE A 238 2.26 55.16 -13.83
N ALA A 239 2.27 56.08 -12.86
CA ALA A 239 1.19 56.85 -12.22
C ALA A 239 -0.11 56.22 -11.62
N LEU A 240 -0.42 56.75 -10.43
CA LEU A 240 -1.69 56.77 -9.66
C LEU A 240 -2.98 56.88 -10.51
N PRO A 241 -4.12 56.38 -9.99
CA PRO A 241 -5.03 57.33 -9.31
C PRO A 241 -5.62 56.83 -7.98
N LEU A 242 -5.61 57.74 -7.01
CA LEU A 242 -6.53 57.83 -5.88
C LEU A 242 -7.99 57.96 -6.38
N VAL A 243 -8.94 57.68 -5.48
CA VAL A 243 -10.38 57.99 -5.54
C VAL A 243 -11.28 56.86 -6.04
N ALA A 244 -11.60 55.87 -5.19
CA ALA A 244 -12.84 55.08 -5.36
C ALA A 244 -13.36 54.29 -4.13
N LEU A 245 -12.94 54.57 -2.88
CA LEU A 245 -13.40 53.79 -1.71
C LEU A 245 -14.08 54.59 -0.59
N GLY A 246 -14.45 55.85 -0.85
CA GLY A 246 -15.18 56.71 0.10
C GLY A 246 -16.71 56.72 -0.06
N ALA A 247 -17.27 56.24 -1.18
CA ALA A 247 -18.68 56.48 -1.52
C ALA A 247 -19.68 55.44 -0.98
N VAL A 248 -19.22 54.26 -0.54
CA VAL A 248 -20.15 53.18 -0.12
C VAL A 248 -20.58 53.30 1.35
N ALA A 249 -19.78 53.98 2.19
CA ALA A 249 -20.10 54.15 3.62
C ALA A 249 -21.15 55.27 3.90
N ALA A 250 -21.36 56.21 2.98
CA ALA A 250 -22.29 57.33 3.16
C ALA A 250 -23.76 56.99 2.83
N LEU A 251 -24.01 55.95 2.01
CA LEU A 251 -25.37 55.54 1.62
C LEU A 251 -26.07 54.62 2.64
N ALA A 252 -25.31 53.91 3.49
CA ALA A 252 -25.89 53.04 4.52
C ALA A 252 -26.42 53.80 5.75
N ARG A 253 -25.90 55.01 6.03
CA ARG A 253 -26.33 55.81 7.20
C ARG A 253 -27.59 56.64 7.00
N ARG A 254 -28.08 56.82 5.76
CA ARG A 254 -29.30 57.62 5.49
C ARG A 254 -30.62 56.85 5.60
N ARG A 255 -30.62 55.54 5.87
CA ARG A 255 -31.85 54.72 5.87
C ARG A 255 -32.41 54.35 7.25
N ARG A 256 -31.95 54.95 8.34
CA ARG A 256 -32.58 54.78 9.66
C ARG A 256 -33.00 56.12 10.24
N ALA A 257 -34.13 56.62 9.77
CA ALA A 257 -34.96 57.56 10.52
C ALA A 257 -36.01 56.76 11.33
N PRO A 258 -36.31 57.13 12.58
CA PRO A 258 -37.35 56.48 13.38
C PRO A 258 -38.74 56.95 12.93
N ARG A 259 -39.62 56.02 12.55
CA ARG A 259 -41.06 56.29 12.42
C ARG A 259 -41.70 56.13 13.79
N GLY A 260 -42.31 57.21 14.26
CA GLY A 260 -43.10 57.25 15.49
C GLY A 260 -44.46 56.55 15.35
N GLU A 261 -44.92 56.13 16.53
CA GLU A 261 -46.29 56.03 17.03
C GLU A 261 -47.31 55.09 16.38
N PRO A 262 -48.05 54.37 17.23
CA PRO A 262 -49.49 54.27 17.03
C PRO A 262 -50.25 54.77 18.27
N ARG A 263 -51.22 55.64 18.00
CA ARG A 263 -52.24 56.14 18.93
C ARG A 263 -53.50 55.28 18.82
N ALA A 264 -54.11 54.90 19.95
CA ALA A 264 -55.55 54.71 20.19
C ALA A 264 -55.78 54.10 21.59
N PRO A 265 -56.99 54.13 22.19
CA PRO A 265 -58.06 55.14 22.13
C PRO A 265 -58.55 55.55 23.54
N ARG A 266 -59.20 56.72 23.66
CA ARG A 266 -60.40 56.99 24.50
C ARG A 266 -60.84 58.43 24.32
#